data_AF-A0A0F9PMZ2-F1
#
_entry.id   AF-A0A0F9PMZ2-F1
#
_cell.length_a   1.000
_cell.length_b   1.000
_cell.length_c   1.000
_cell.angle_alpha   90.00
_cell.angle_beta   90.00
_cell.angle_gamma   90.00
#
_symmetry.space_group_name_H-M   'P 1'
#
loop_
_entity.id
_entity.type
_entity.pdbx_description
1 polymer ?
#
loop_
_entity_poly.entity_id
_entity_poly.type
_entity_poly.pdbx_seq_one_letter_code
_entity_poly.pdbx_strand_id
1 'polypeptide(L)'
;EEHMAAIKKAVQLRGEFVPVILDLAKQAAQTGEPIIRNMEYEFPKQGFELIRDQFMLGNTILVAPVLTEKGKRSVVLPKGKWKNLDGKTIRGNREIELEVKLDELPYFVKM
;
A
#
# COMPACT_ATOMS: atom_id res chain seq x y z
N GLU A 1 -23.11 -0.88 13.73
CA GLU A 1 -22.67 -2.23 13.27
C GLU A 1 -21.61 -2.17 12.16
N GLU A 2 -21.75 -1.26 11.20
CA GLU A 2 -20.81 -1.05 10.08
C GLU A 2 -19.33 -0.87 10.48
N HIS A 3 -19.02 0.02 11.44
CA HIS A 3 -17.63 0.23 11.89
C HIS A 3 -16.99 -1.02 12.50
N MET A 4 -17.76 -1.85 13.23
CA MET A 4 -17.26 -3.11 13.78
C MET A 4 -16.91 -4.09 12.67
N ALA A 5 -17.72 -4.14 11.60
CA ALA A 5 -17.42 -4.96 10.43
C ALA A 5 -16.14 -4.48 9.72
N ALA A 6 -15.98 -3.17 9.54
CA ALA A 6 -14.77 -2.58 8.96
C ALA A 6 -13.50 -2.92 9.78
N ILE A 7 -13.58 -2.82 11.12
CA ILE A 7 -12.47 -3.20 12.02
C ILE A 7 -12.12 -4.68 11.84
N LYS A 8 -13.11 -5.58 11.84
CA LYS A 8 -12.87 -7.02 11.66
C LYS A 8 -12.20 -7.31 10.31
N LYS A 9 -12.64 -6.67 9.23
CA LYS A 9 -12.06 -6.81 7.89
C LYS A 9 -10.61 -6.32 7.85
N ALA A 10 -10.29 -5.20 8.49
CA ALA A 10 -8.92 -4.70 8.60
C ALA A 10 -8.01 -5.65 9.43
N VAL A 11 -8.52 -6.22 10.52
CA VAL A 11 -7.77 -7.22 11.32
C VAL A 11 -7.53 -8.50 10.53
N GLN A 12 -8.54 -8.99 9.80
CA GLN A 12 -8.42 -10.14 8.93
C GLN A 12 -7.37 -9.91 7.83
N LEU A 13 -7.45 -8.76 7.15
CA LEU A 13 -6.48 -8.35 6.14
C LEU A 13 -5.07 -8.31 6.72
N ARG A 14 -4.88 -7.69 7.89
CA ARG A 14 -3.57 -7.71 8.57
C ARG A 14 -3.09 -9.13 8.80
N GLY A 15 -3.97 -10.05 9.21
CA GLY A 15 -3.68 -11.47 9.38
C GLY A 15 -3.08 -12.12 8.15
N GLU A 16 -3.59 -11.80 6.95
CA GLU A 16 -3.06 -12.29 5.67
C GLU A 16 -1.63 -11.79 5.40
N PHE A 17 -1.29 -10.57 5.84
CA PHE A 17 0.03 -9.95 5.66
C PHE A 17 1.01 -10.19 6.81
N VAL A 18 0.59 -10.79 7.94
CA VAL A 18 1.47 -11.06 9.09
C VAL A 18 2.75 -11.80 8.67
N PRO A 19 2.72 -12.86 7.84
CA PRO A 19 3.94 -13.56 7.44
C PRO A 19 4.96 -12.63 6.76
N VAL A 20 4.50 -11.77 5.84
CA VAL A 20 5.35 -10.80 5.14
C VAL A 20 5.89 -9.74 6.10
N ILE A 21 5.04 -9.21 6.99
CA ILE A 21 5.46 -8.21 7.98
C ILE A 21 6.54 -8.78 8.91
N LEU A 22 6.39 -10.04 9.35
CA LEU A 22 7.39 -10.69 10.20
C LEU A 22 8.71 -10.95 9.47
N ASP A 23 8.66 -11.30 8.19
CA ASP A 23 9.85 -11.45 7.37
C ASP A 23 10.59 -10.11 7.21
N LEU A 24 9.84 -9.04 6.88
CA LEU A 24 10.39 -7.68 6.81
C LEU A 24 10.97 -7.22 8.16
N ALA A 25 10.35 -7.57 9.29
CA ALA A 25 10.88 -7.25 10.61
C ALA A 25 12.21 -7.95 10.90
N LYS A 26 12.36 -9.22 10.49
CA LYS A 26 13.64 -9.94 10.60
C LYS A 26 14.73 -9.30 9.74
N GLN A 27 14.39 -8.94 8.51
CA GLN A 27 15.31 -8.26 7.60
C GLN A 27 15.73 -6.90 8.18
N ALA A 28 14.77 -6.10 8.64
CA ALA A 28 15.02 -4.80 9.26
C ALA A 28 15.97 -4.89 10.47
N ALA A 29 15.83 -5.94 11.29
CA ALA A 29 16.73 -6.16 12.43
C ALA A 29 18.18 -6.48 12.02
N GLN A 30 18.39 -7.00 10.80
CA GLN A 30 19.72 -7.35 10.28
C GLN A 30 20.35 -6.22 9.48
N THR A 31 19.55 -5.48 8.68
CA THR A 31 20.06 -4.51 7.70
C THR A 31 19.84 -3.06 8.11
N GLY A 32 18.91 -2.80 9.04
CA GLY A 32 18.43 -1.45 9.37
C GLY A 32 17.46 -0.87 8.34
N GLU A 33 17.07 -1.62 7.30
CA GLU A 33 16.09 -1.14 6.32
C GLU A 33 14.71 -0.98 6.96
N PRO A 34 14.00 0.12 6.69
CA PRO A 34 12.67 0.33 7.24
C PRO A 34 11.64 -0.62 6.61
N ILE A 35 10.73 -1.13 7.46
CA ILE A 35 9.60 -1.96 7.03
C ILE A 35 8.58 -1.13 6.25
N ILE A 36 8.28 0.07 6.73
CA ILE A 36 7.45 1.06 6.04
C ILE A 36 8.39 2.07 5.39
N ARG A 37 8.36 2.13 4.05
CA ARG A 37 9.24 2.97 3.25
C ARG A 37 8.41 4.06 2.59
N ASN A 38 8.85 5.31 2.67
CA ASN A 38 8.24 6.36 1.85
C ASN A 38 8.53 6.08 0.36
N MET A 39 7.75 6.72 -0.52
CA MET A 39 7.85 6.43 -1.96
C MET A 39 9.21 6.81 -2.55
N GLU A 40 9.81 7.91 -2.12
CA GLU A 40 11.12 8.38 -2.60
C GLU A 40 12.28 7.47 -2.15
N TYR A 41 12.18 6.85 -0.97
CA TYR A 41 13.17 5.88 -0.47
C TYR A 41 13.22 4.65 -1.37
N GLU A 42 12.07 4.10 -1.75
CA GLU A 42 11.99 2.89 -2.58
C GLU A 42 12.21 3.21 -4.07
N PHE A 43 11.84 4.40 -4.53
CA PHE A 43 11.94 4.81 -5.93
C PHE A 43 12.64 6.17 -6.05
N PRO A 44 13.97 6.21 -5.83
CA PRO A 44 14.71 7.47 -5.77
C PRO A 44 14.71 8.21 -7.11
N LYS A 45 14.68 9.53 -7.03
CA LYS A 45 14.78 10.50 -8.15
C LYS A 45 13.61 10.40 -9.14
N GLN A 46 12.41 10.06 -8.64
CA GLN A 46 11.19 9.99 -9.46
C GLN A 46 10.18 11.10 -9.14
N GLY A 47 10.51 12.02 -8.23
CA GLY A 47 9.62 13.12 -7.86
C GLY A 47 8.57 12.70 -6.83
N PHE A 48 8.90 11.73 -5.97
CA PHE A 48 7.98 11.16 -4.99
C PHE A 48 8.21 11.70 -3.57
N GLU A 49 9.09 12.69 -3.40
CA GLU A 49 9.45 13.28 -2.12
C GLU A 49 8.29 13.98 -1.40
N LEU A 50 7.25 14.40 -2.15
CA LEU A 50 6.07 15.06 -1.62
C LEU A 50 4.90 14.09 -1.34
N ILE A 51 5.04 12.81 -1.70
CA ILE A 51 3.99 11.82 -1.46
C ILE A 51 4.00 11.42 0.01
N ARG A 52 2.92 11.74 0.73
CA ARG A 52 2.77 11.53 2.18
C ARG A 52 1.61 10.62 2.58
N ASP A 53 0.78 10.23 1.62
CA ASP A 53 -0.49 9.54 1.84
C ASP A 53 -0.49 8.10 1.28
N GLN A 54 0.63 7.62 0.75
CA GLN A 54 0.88 6.23 0.37
C GLN A 54 2.33 5.87 0.68
N PHE A 55 2.59 4.58 0.87
CA PHE A 55 3.90 4.07 1.24
C PHE A 55 4.10 2.66 0.72
N MET A 56 5.34 2.19 0.77
CA MET A 56 5.68 0.81 0.50
C MET A 56 5.84 0.02 1.80
N LEU A 57 5.21 -1.14 1.88
CA LEU A 57 5.48 -2.16 2.89
C LEU A 57 6.53 -3.11 2.31
N GLY A 58 7.76 -2.98 2.80
CA GLY A 58 8.94 -3.55 2.16
C GLY A 58 9.13 -2.99 0.75
N ASN A 59 9.58 -3.84 -0.17
CA ASN A 59 9.84 -3.49 -1.57
C ASN A 59 8.77 -3.98 -2.55
N THR A 60 7.72 -4.65 -2.07
CA THR A 60 6.76 -5.39 -2.90
C THR A 60 5.32 -4.91 -2.81
N ILE A 61 4.91 -4.26 -1.72
CA ILE A 61 3.50 -3.90 -1.50
C ILE A 61 3.38 -2.39 -1.36
N LEU A 62 2.60 -1.75 -2.24
CA LEU A 62 2.22 -0.35 -2.12
C LEU A 62 0.89 -0.26 -1.37
N VAL A 63 0.83 0.51 -0.29
CA VAL A 63 -0.37 0.74 0.52
C VAL A 63 -0.78 2.19 0.38
N ALA A 64 -2.07 2.43 0.10
CA ALA A 64 -2.61 3.77 -0.09
C ALA A 64 -3.88 3.99 0.78
N PRO A 65 -3.71 4.34 2.07
CA PRO A 65 -4.82 4.60 2.97
C PRO A 65 -5.76 5.71 2.46
N VAL A 66 -7.04 5.60 2.83
CA VAL A 66 -8.06 6.61 2.51
C VAL A 66 -8.11 7.63 3.64
N LEU A 67 -7.63 8.85 3.38
CA LEU A 67 -7.54 9.92 4.38
C LEU A 67 -8.65 10.98 4.27
N THR A 68 -9.54 10.84 3.30
CA THR A 68 -10.61 11.82 3.04
C THR A 68 -11.98 11.16 3.09
N GLU A 69 -13.00 11.92 3.51
CA GLU A 69 -14.39 11.45 3.61
C GLU A 69 -15.08 11.27 2.24
N LYS A 70 -14.39 11.58 1.13
CA LYS A 70 -14.99 11.67 -0.22
C LYS A 70 -15.14 10.33 -0.94
N GLY A 71 -14.79 9.20 -0.32
CA GLY A 71 -14.89 7.87 -0.94
C GLY A 71 -14.03 7.71 -2.21
N LYS A 72 -13.04 8.59 -2.41
CA LYS A 72 -12.13 8.61 -3.54
C LYS A 72 -10.68 8.60 -3.08
N ARG A 73 -9.83 7.90 -3.83
CA ARG A 73 -8.40 7.82 -3.55
C ARG A 73 -7.57 7.90 -4.85
N SER A 74 -6.79 8.97 -4.99
CA SER A 74 -5.70 9.04 -5.98
C SER A 74 -4.53 8.16 -5.55
N VAL A 75 -3.91 7.38 -6.43
CA VAL A 75 -2.72 6.57 -6.11
C VAL A 75 -1.70 6.74 -7.23
N VAL A 76 -0.47 7.11 -6.88
CA VAL A 76 0.65 7.14 -7.80
C VAL A 76 1.28 5.76 -7.85
N LEU A 77 1.20 5.09 -9.00
CA LEU A 77 1.85 3.81 -9.23
C LEU A 77 3.22 4.05 -9.90
N PRO A 78 4.34 3.68 -9.26
CA PRO A 78 5.67 3.73 -9.88
C PRO A 78 5.76 2.84 -11.12
N LYS A 79 6.78 3.06 -11.95
CA LYS A 79 7.01 2.23 -13.15
C LYS A 79 7.06 0.74 -12.81
N GLY A 80 6.23 -0.05 -13.47
CA GLY A 80 6.13 -1.50 -13.23
C GLY A 80 4.74 -2.04 -13.53
N LYS A 81 4.51 -3.29 -13.11
CA LYS A 81 3.19 -3.94 -13.12
C LYS A 81 2.75 -4.16 -11.68
N TRP A 82 1.51 -3.81 -11.40
CA TRP A 82 0.94 -3.81 -10.07
C TRP A 82 -0.36 -4.59 -10.07
N LYS A 83 -0.52 -5.55 -9.18
CA LYS A 83 -1.74 -6.32 -9.00
C LYS A 83 -2.59 -5.68 -7.91
N ASN A 84 -3.82 -5.30 -8.22
CA ASN A 84 -4.75 -4.74 -7.25
C ASN A 84 -5.49 -5.83 -6.44
N LEU A 85 -6.38 -5.40 -5.54
CA LEU A 85 -7.26 -6.24 -4.72
C LEU A 85 -8.09 -7.25 -5.53
N ASP A 86 -8.60 -6.84 -6.69
CA ASP A 86 -9.42 -7.69 -7.58
C ASP A 86 -8.57 -8.67 -8.40
N GLY A 87 -7.26 -8.66 -8.22
CA GLY A 87 -6.31 -9.44 -8.99
C GLY A 87 -6.02 -8.92 -10.39
N LYS A 88 -6.52 -7.73 -10.75
CA LYS A 88 -6.23 -7.07 -12.03
C LYS A 88 -4.82 -6.49 -12.03
N THR A 89 -4.12 -6.65 -13.14
CA THR A 89 -2.81 -6.05 -13.37
C THR A 89 -2.95 -4.66 -13.98
N ILE A 90 -2.33 -3.68 -13.34
CA ILE A 90 -2.30 -2.28 -13.76
C ILE A 90 -0.86 -1.92 -14.13
N ARG A 91 -0.67 -1.25 -15.26
CA ARG A 91 0.63 -0.68 -15.63
C ARG A 91 0.83 0.61 -14.84
N GLY A 92 1.93 0.70 -14.12
CA GLY A 92 2.32 1.90 -13.38
C GLY A 92 2.95 2.97 -14.28
N ASN A 93 3.74 3.84 -13.67
CA ASN A 93 4.19 5.13 -14.22
C ASN A 93 3.01 6.08 -14.50
N ARG A 94 2.02 6.08 -13.60
CA ARG A 94 0.82 6.90 -13.70
C ARG A 94 0.13 7.06 -12.35
N GLU A 95 -0.69 8.10 -12.25
CA GLU A 95 -1.69 8.23 -11.21
C GLU A 95 -3.00 7.54 -11.64
N ILE A 96 -3.70 6.95 -10.68
CA ILE A 96 -5.03 6.38 -10.85
C ILE A 96 -5.97 6.93 -9.77
N GLU A 97 -7.24 7.15 -10.09
CA GLU A 97 -8.28 7.46 -9.10
C GLU A 97 -9.13 6.21 -8.86
N LEU A 98 -9.40 5.90 -7.59
CA LEU A 98 -10.19 4.76 -7.15
C LEU A 98 -11.42 5.26 -6.39
N GLU A 99 -12.55 4.61 -6.60
CA GLU A 99 -13.66 4.65 -5.65
C GLU A 99 -13.39 3.61 -4.55
N VAL A 100 -13.56 4.03 -3.30
CA VAL A 100 -13.17 3.25 -2.11
C VAL A 100 -14.26 3.33 -1.06
N LYS A 101 -14.62 2.16 -0.53
CA LYS A 101 -15.58 2.06 0.58
C LYS A 101 -14.90 2.28 1.93
N LEU A 102 -15.70 2.54 2.95
CA LEU A 102 -15.23 2.74 4.33
C LEU A 102 -14.41 1.56 4.86
N ASP A 103 -14.71 0.34 4.42
CA ASP A 103 -14.10 -0.91 4.88
C ASP A 103 -13.02 -1.44 3.91
N GLU A 104 -12.49 -0.60 3.02
CA GLU A 104 -11.48 -0.99 2.04
C GLU A 104 -10.17 -0.23 2.23
N LEU A 105 -9.06 -0.98 2.25
CA LEU A 105 -7.70 -0.44 2.22
C LEU A 105 -7.07 -0.77 0.87
N PRO A 106 -6.93 0.20 -0.04
CA PRO A 106 -6.21 -0.02 -1.29
C PRO A 106 -4.77 -0.43 -1.04
N TYR A 107 -4.38 -1.56 -1.62
CA TYR A 107 -3.00 -1.96 -1.76
C TYR A 107 -2.75 -2.62 -3.11
N PHE A 108 -1.48 -2.59 -3.51
CA PHE A 108 -1.03 -3.12 -4.79
C PHE A 108 0.23 -3.94 -4.59
N VAL A 109 0.25 -5.15 -5.15
CA VAL A 109 1.42 -6.03 -5.10
C VAL A 109 2.21 -5.88 -6.40
N LYS A 110 3.50 -5.55 -6.29
CA LYS A 110 4.44 -5.48 -7.39
C LYS A 110 4.61 -6.88 -8.02
N MET A 111 4.56 -6.95 -9.35
CA MET A 111 4.73 -8.18 -10.14
C MET A 111 6.09 -8.26 -10.81
#